data_AF-A0A1A3T1M5-F1
#
_entry.id   AF-A0A1A3T1M5-F1
#
_cell.length_a   1.000
_cell.length_b   1.000
_cell.length_c   1.000
_cell.angle_alpha   90.00
_cell.angle_beta   90.00
_cell.angle_gamma   90.00
#
_symmetry.space_group_name_H-M   'P 1'
#
loop_
_entity.id
_entity.type
_entity.pdbx_description
1 polymer ?
#
loop_
_entity_poly.entity_id
_entity_poly.type
_entity_poly.pdbx_seq_one_letter_code
_entity_poly.pdbx_strand_id
1 'polypeptide(L)'
;MFADPPAAPCSNDELRRELWQLECKLASQAVIEQAKGMLMGAFGLSSDHSFEVLKCLSQSNNIKLREVAHYVVQLWTSRGPRADVDEASAFLVALHRHLASESNVS
;
A
#
# COMPACT_ATOMS: atom_id res chain seq x y z
N MET A 1 -43.18 33.44 9.87
CA MET A 1 -41.81 33.52 10.42
C MET A 1 -41.58 32.25 11.26
N PHE A 2 -41.54 31.10 10.59
CA PHE A 2 -41.14 29.85 11.23
C PHE A 2 -39.67 29.68 10.88
N ALA A 3 -38.81 29.88 11.87
CA ALA A 3 -37.40 29.55 11.73
C ALA A 3 -37.33 28.04 11.51
N ASP A 4 -36.70 27.61 10.41
CA ASP A 4 -36.18 26.24 10.34
C ASP A 4 -35.31 26.01 11.58
N PRO A 5 -35.53 24.94 12.36
CA PRO A 5 -34.59 24.59 13.41
C PRO A 5 -33.24 24.24 12.75
N PRO A 6 -32.10 24.77 13.24
CA PRO A 6 -30.81 24.25 12.81
C PRO A 6 -30.69 22.82 13.31
N ALA A 7 -31.02 21.85 12.46
CA ALA A 7 -30.80 20.44 12.74
C ALA A 7 -29.31 20.24 13.03
N ALA A 8 -29.01 19.88 14.27
CA ALA A 8 -27.65 19.67 14.75
C ALA A 8 -26.92 18.65 13.85
N PRO A 9 -25.69 18.91 13.38
CA PRO A 9 -24.90 17.88 12.72
C PRO A 9 -24.36 16.92 13.79
N CYS A 10 -25.12 15.91 14.20
CA CYS A 10 -24.71 15.06 15.32
C CYS A 10 -24.97 13.55 15.09
N SER A 11 -23.95 12.76 15.41
CA SER A 11 -23.90 11.30 15.54
C SER A 11 -23.81 10.49 14.24
N ASN A 12 -24.82 10.41 13.38
CA ASN A 12 -24.79 9.40 12.29
C ASN A 12 -23.71 9.64 11.22
N ASP A 13 -23.50 10.88 10.80
CA ASP A 13 -22.48 11.20 9.80
C ASP A 13 -21.04 11.15 10.36
N GLU A 14 -20.89 11.36 11.67
CA GLU A 14 -19.61 11.22 12.37
C GLU A 14 -19.23 9.75 12.54
N LEU A 15 -20.17 8.92 12.99
CA LEU A 15 -19.99 7.46 13.03
C LEU A 15 -19.68 6.88 11.64
N ARG A 16 -20.36 7.35 10.59
CA ARG A 16 -20.08 6.94 9.21
C ARG A 16 -18.68 7.32 8.75
N ARG A 17 -18.19 8.52 9.13
CA ARG A 17 -16.82 8.93 8.84
C ARG A 17 -15.79 8.08 9.59
N GLU A 18 -16.06 7.74 10.84
CA GLU A 18 -15.18 6.86 11.62
C GLU A 18 -15.12 5.46 11.02
N LEU A 19 -16.26 4.88 10.65
CA LEU A 19 -16.32 3.59 9.96
C LEU A 19 -15.52 3.63 8.66
N TRP A 20 -15.75 4.64 7.83
CA TRP A 20 -15.01 4.82 6.57
C TRP A 20 -13.50 4.93 6.78
N GLN A 21 -13.06 5.71 7.78
CA GLN A 21 -11.64 5.85 8.10
C GLN A 21 -11.03 4.54 8.58
N LEU A 22 -11.77 3.76 9.37
CA LEU A 22 -11.30 2.48 9.89
C LEU A 22 -11.22 1.44 8.77
N GLU A 23 -12.23 1.37 7.90
CA GLU A 23 -12.22 0.52 6.70
C GLU A 23 -11.05 0.87 5.79
N CYS A 24 -10.80 2.15 5.53
CA CYS A 24 -9.66 2.60 4.74
C CYS A 24 -8.33 2.15 5.36
N LYS A 25 -8.19 2.26 6.69
CA LYS A 25 -6.98 1.83 7.41
C LYS A 25 -6.79 0.32 7.33
N LEU A 26 -7.85 -0.46 7.53
CA LEU A 26 -7.81 -1.92 7.45
C LEU A 26 -7.50 -2.40 6.02
N ALA A 27 -8.11 -1.80 5.00
CA ALA A 27 -7.79 -2.10 3.60
C ALA A 27 -6.33 -1.79 3.28
N SER A 28 -5.81 -0.66 3.79
CA SER A 28 -4.39 -0.31 3.63
C SER A 28 -3.46 -1.32 4.30
N GLN A 29 -3.81 -1.79 5.51
CA GLN A 29 -3.04 -2.78 6.25
C GLN A 29 -3.06 -4.15 5.55
N ALA A 30 -4.22 -4.58 5.04
CA ALA A 30 -4.36 -5.87 4.36
C ALA A 30 -3.44 -5.97 3.12
N VAL A 31 -3.35 -4.91 2.32
CA VAL A 31 -2.48 -4.86 1.14
C VAL A 31 -0.99 -4.86 1.52
N ILE A 32 -0.61 -4.17 2.60
CA ILE A 32 0.76 -4.18 3.09
C ILE A 32 1.15 -5.59 3.56
N GLU A 33 0.30 -6.27 4.31
CA GLU A 33 0.56 -7.64 4.76
C GLU A 33 0.60 -8.64 3.59
N GLN A 34 -0.23 -8.45 2.55
CA GLN A 34 -0.16 -9.24 1.33
C GLN A 34 1.17 -9.06 0.59
N ALA A 35 1.60 -7.80 0.41
CA ALA A 35 2.89 -7.50 -0.22
C ALA A 35 4.05 -8.09 0.57
N LYS A 36 4.03 -7.98 1.90
CA LYS A 36 5.02 -8.63 2.78
C LYS A 36 5.03 -10.13 2.58
N GLY A 37 3.87 -10.80 2.59
CA GLY A 37 3.76 -12.25 2.37
C GLY A 37 4.36 -12.69 1.03
N MET A 38 4.16 -11.92 -0.05
CA MET A 38 4.78 -12.17 -1.35
C MET A 38 6.32 -12.06 -1.27
N LEU A 39 6.84 -11.02 -0.63
CA LEU A 39 8.28 -10.83 -0.46
C LEU A 39 8.89 -11.92 0.44
N MET A 40 8.21 -12.31 1.51
CA MET A 40 8.65 -13.40 2.39
C MET A 40 8.74 -14.72 1.63
N GLY A 41 7.71 -15.06 0.84
CA GLY A 41 7.67 -16.30 0.07
C GLY A 41 8.72 -16.36 -1.05
N ALA A 42 9.03 -15.23 -1.67
CA ALA A 42 9.93 -15.18 -2.82
C ALA A 42 11.41 -15.05 -2.47
N PHE A 43 11.71 -14.37 -1.36
CA PHE A 43 13.08 -14.06 -0.95
C PHE A 43 13.51 -14.78 0.33
N GLY A 44 12.62 -15.53 0.98
CA GLY A 44 12.88 -16.12 2.30
C GLY A 44 13.09 -15.09 3.40
N LEU A 45 12.57 -13.86 3.21
CA LEU A 45 12.73 -12.77 4.17
C LEU A 45 11.82 -12.95 5.39
N SER A 46 12.24 -12.37 6.51
CA SER A 46 11.35 -12.19 7.65
C SER A 46 10.29 -11.12 7.37
N SER A 47 9.24 -11.11 8.19
CA SER A 47 8.19 -10.08 8.16
C SER A 47 8.76 -8.67 8.32
N ASP A 48 9.76 -8.49 9.20
CA ASP A 48 10.40 -7.19 9.44
C ASP A 48 11.25 -6.76 8.24
N HIS A 49 12.04 -7.68 7.68
CA HIS A 49 12.87 -7.36 6.51
C HIS A 49 12.04 -7.03 5.27
N SER A 50 10.96 -7.77 5.03
CA SER A 50 10.03 -7.47 3.92
C SER A 50 9.35 -6.10 4.10
N PHE A 51 8.99 -5.72 5.33
CA PHE A 51 8.46 -4.40 5.62
C PHE A 51 9.50 -3.29 5.39
N GLU A 52 10.75 -3.49 5.81
CA GLU A 52 11.84 -2.53 5.55
C GLU A 52 12.12 -2.34 4.04
N VAL A 53 11.98 -3.38 3.21
CA VAL A 53 12.05 -3.23 1.74
C VAL A 53 10.96 -2.30 1.22
N LEU A 54 9.70 -2.50 1.63
CA LEU A 54 8.58 -1.64 1.22
C LEU A 54 8.80 -0.19 1.68
N LYS A 55 9.33 -0.01 2.90
CA LYS A 55 9.63 1.30 3.48
C LYS A 55 10.76 2.01 2.74
N CYS A 56 11.83 1.31 2.38
CA CYS A 56 12.92 1.85 1.57
C CYS A 56 12.42 2.32 0.20
N LEU A 57 11.58 1.52 -0.46
CA LEU A 57 10.93 1.89 -1.73
C LEU A 57 10.01 3.11 -1.58
N SER A 58 9.23 3.18 -0.50
CA SER A 58 8.36 4.31 -0.17
C SER A 58 9.15 5.61 0.00
N GLN A 59 10.22 5.57 0.81
CA GLN A 59 11.06 6.73 1.09
C GLN A 59 11.83 7.20 -0.14
N SER A 60 12.39 6.27 -0.92
CA SER A 60 13.19 6.60 -2.10
C SER A 60 12.38 7.25 -3.22
N ASN A 61 11.08 6.98 -3.28
CA ASN A 61 10.20 7.48 -4.34
C ASN A 61 9.21 8.55 -3.85
N ASN A 62 9.26 8.93 -2.56
CA ASN A 62 8.34 9.85 -1.91
C ASN A 62 6.85 9.49 -2.10
N ILE A 63 6.53 8.20 -2.04
CA ILE A 63 5.17 7.67 -2.21
C ILE A 63 4.71 6.99 -0.93
N LYS A 64 3.41 7.02 -0.66
CA LYS A 64 2.84 6.38 0.53
C LYS A 64 3.08 4.87 0.49
N LEU A 65 3.46 4.29 1.63
CA LEU A 65 3.76 2.85 1.76
C LEU A 65 2.66 1.93 1.21
N ARG A 66 1.39 2.30 1.42
CA ARG A 66 0.24 1.53 0.90
C ARG A 66 0.22 1.48 -0.64
N GLU A 67 0.65 2.54 -1.31
CA GLU A 67 0.68 2.60 -2.78
C GLU A 67 1.82 1.73 -3.28
N VAL A 68 2.99 1.77 -2.63
CA VAL A 68 4.10 0.82 -2.91
C VAL A 68 3.62 -0.62 -2.82
N ALA A 69 2.92 -0.96 -1.73
CA ALA A 69 2.40 -2.30 -1.52
C ALA A 69 1.39 -2.71 -2.61
N HIS A 70 0.52 -1.79 -3.04
CA HIS A 70 -0.36 -2.00 -4.20
C HIS A 70 0.43 -2.29 -5.50
N TYR A 71 1.43 -1.47 -5.81
CA TYR A 71 2.27 -1.68 -7.00
C TYR A 71 3.01 -3.02 -6.95
N VAL A 72 3.53 -3.40 -5.77
CA VAL A 72 4.15 -4.71 -5.57
C VAL A 72 3.15 -5.81 -5.89
N VAL A 73 1.97 -5.81 -5.24
CA VAL A 73 0.93 -6.84 -5.45
C VAL A 73 0.48 -6.91 -6.92
N GLN A 74 0.24 -5.76 -7.56
CA GLN A 74 -0.24 -5.69 -8.93
C GLN A 74 0.81 -6.21 -9.92
N LEU A 75 2.07 -5.78 -9.79
CA LEU A 75 3.13 -6.18 -10.70
C LEU A 75 3.54 -7.65 -10.46
N TRP A 76 3.41 -8.12 -9.22
CA TRP A 76 3.64 -9.52 -8.84
C TRP A 76 2.58 -10.46 -9.44
N THR A 77 1.31 -10.10 -9.32
CA THR A 77 0.19 -10.89 -9.87
C THR A 77 0.16 -10.88 -11.40
N SER A 78 0.59 -9.78 -12.02
CA SER A 78 0.65 -9.66 -13.49
C SER A 78 1.74 -10.53 -14.14
N ARG A 79 2.80 -10.90 -13.40
CA ARG A 79 3.93 -11.69 -13.92
C ARG A 79 3.99 -13.12 -13.40
N GLY A 80 3.10 -13.49 -12.48
CA GLY A 80 3.02 -14.82 -11.88
C GLY A 80 3.99 -15.06 -10.70
N PRO A 81 3.80 -16.15 -9.93
CA PRO A 81 4.67 -16.48 -8.80
C PRO A 81 6.08 -16.81 -9.29
N ARG A 82 7.09 -16.10 -8.78
CA ARG A 82 8.51 -16.39 -9.05
C ARG A 82 9.00 -17.44 -8.09
N ALA A 83 9.62 -18.50 -8.63
CA ALA A 83 10.16 -19.60 -7.85
C ALA A 83 11.63 -19.39 -7.44
N ASP A 84 12.32 -18.40 -8.03
CA ASP A 84 13.72 -18.11 -7.73
C ASP A 84 13.95 -16.70 -7.18
N VAL A 85 15.02 -16.56 -6.40
CA VAL A 85 15.44 -15.33 -5.72
C VAL A 85 16.00 -14.31 -6.72
N ASP A 86 16.57 -14.76 -7.84
CA ASP A 86 17.22 -13.91 -8.84
C ASP A 86 16.19 -13.09 -9.65
N GLU A 87 15.12 -13.71 -10.14
CA GLU A 87 14.00 -13.05 -10.81
C GLU A 87 13.26 -12.12 -9.85
N ALA A 88 13.13 -12.52 -8.58
CA ALA A 88 12.53 -11.68 -7.55
C ALA A 88 13.39 -10.42 -7.32
N SER A 89 14.71 -10.58 -7.25
CA SER A 89 15.67 -9.47 -7.10
C SER A 89 15.63 -8.52 -8.30
N ALA A 90 15.63 -9.07 -9.52
CA ALA A 90 15.48 -8.30 -10.75
C ALA A 90 14.19 -7.47 -10.77
N PHE A 91 13.12 -7.99 -10.17
CA PHE A 91 11.87 -7.26 -10.03
C PHE A 91 11.93 -6.10 -9.06
N LEU A 92 12.57 -6.23 -7.90
CA LEU A 92 12.70 -5.10 -6.98
C LEU A 92 13.48 -3.96 -7.63
N VAL A 93 14.51 -4.28 -8.40
CA VAL A 93 15.26 -3.29 -9.19
C VAL A 93 14.39 -2.66 -10.28
N ALA A 94 13.59 -3.46 -11.00
CA ALA A 94 12.67 -2.95 -12.02
C ALA A 94 11.58 -2.05 -11.41
N LEU A 95 11.02 -2.45 -10.26
CA LEU A 95 10.03 -1.69 -9.51
C LEU A 95 10.62 -0.35 -9.05
N HIS A 96 11.80 -0.36 -8.43
CA HIS A 96 12.47 0.86 -8.00
C HIS A 96 12.71 1.81 -9.18
N ARG A 97 13.16 1.31 -10.33
CA ARG A 97 13.35 2.11 -11.54
C ARG A 97 12.03 2.69 -12.07
N HIS A 98 10.97 1.89 -12.08
CA HIS A 98 9.66 2.33 -12.55
C HIS A 98 9.10 3.45 -11.66
N LEU A 99 9.16 3.26 -10.34
CA LEU A 99 8.72 4.27 -9.37
C LEU A 99 9.56 5.55 -9.48
N ALA A 100 10.89 5.44 -9.64
CA ALA A 100 11.77 6.60 -9.79
C ALA A 100 11.48 7.38 -11.09
N SER A 101 11.06 6.69 -12.16
CA SER A 101 10.64 7.34 -13.40
C SER A 101 9.31 8.07 -13.28
N GLU A 102 8.38 7.60 -12.44
CA GLU A 102 7.10 8.30 -12.18
C GLU A 102 7.28 9.50 -11.24
N SER A 103 8.21 9.43 -10.28
CA SER A 103 8.50 10.54 -9.36
C SER A 103 9.20 11.74 -10.03
N ASN A 104 9.87 11.55 -11.18
CA ASN A 104 10.59 12.63 -11.90
C ASN A 104 9.71 13.39 -12.92
N VAL A 105 8.39 13.16 -12.92
CA VAL A 105 7.42 13.77 -13.85
C VAL A 105 6.49 14.78 -13.16
N SER A 106 6.71 15.09 -11.87
CA SER A 106 5.97 16.15 -11.15
C SER A 106 6.70 17.48 -11.11
#